data_AF-A0A956AVC6-F1
#
_entry.id   AF-A0A956AVC6-F1
#
_cell.length_a   1.000
_cell.length_b   1.000
_cell.length_c   1.000
_cell.angle_alpha   90.00
_cell.angle_beta   90.00
_cell.angle_gamma   90.00
#
_symmetry.space_group_name_H-M   'P 1'
#
loop_
_entity.id
_entity.type
_entity.pdbx_description
1 polymer ?
#
loop_
_entity_poly.entity_id
_entity_poly.type
_entity_poly.pdbx_seq_one_letter_code
_entity_poly.pdbx_strand_id
1 'polypeptide(L)'
;GAATALAVDFLRGRAQARAPFFAWVHLFDPHQPYVLPPGTATTDDSDLARYRAEVIYTDLQIARLFRALETTGLLDRTIVVVTADHGDEFGDHGGQYHSTSLYDELIRVPLIVRVPGLPPRVVDEAVSLLDIAPTALDLLGVPAPATFEGRSLKPLLRGEPFAAKAVHAEIAYKDFHRQYARIE
;
A
#
# COMPACT_ATOMS: atom_id res chain seq x y z
N GLY A 1 14.78 -4.41 -2.01
CA GLY A 1 15.91 -4.68 -1.07
C GLY A 1 16.53 -3.46 -0.39
N ALA A 2 17.00 -2.45 -1.15
CA ALA A 2 17.74 -1.30 -0.60
C ALA A 2 16.88 -0.35 0.26
N ALA A 3 15.67 -0.01 -0.20
CA ALA A 3 14.72 0.83 0.56
C ALA A 3 14.42 0.23 1.95
N THR A 4 14.21 -1.08 2.01
CA THR A 4 14.03 -1.83 3.25
C THR A 4 15.24 -1.71 4.17
N ALA A 5 16.47 -1.82 3.65
CA ALA A 5 17.68 -1.69 4.45
C ALA A 5 17.81 -0.29 5.07
N LEU A 6 17.60 0.76 4.27
CA LEU A 6 17.61 2.15 4.74
C LEU A 6 16.54 2.39 5.81
N ALA A 7 15.33 1.85 5.62
CA ALA A 7 14.26 1.95 6.59
C ALA A 7 14.60 1.22 7.91
N VAL A 8 15.20 0.03 7.85
CA VAL A 8 15.66 -0.70 9.05
C VAL A 8 16.70 0.11 9.82
N ASP A 9 17.68 0.69 9.13
CA ASP A 9 18.72 1.50 9.79
C ASP A 9 18.14 2.79 10.38
N PHE A 10 17.19 3.42 9.69
CA PHE A 10 16.42 4.54 10.23
C PHE A 10 15.70 4.17 11.53
N LEU A 11 14.97 3.03 11.55
CA LEU A 11 14.25 2.57 12.73
C LEU A 11 15.18 2.31 13.92
N ARG A 12 16.33 1.69 13.67
CA ARG A 12 17.37 1.49 14.70
C ARG A 12 17.87 2.81 15.27
N GLY A 13 18.15 3.78 14.42
CA GLY A 13 18.54 5.13 14.84
C GLY A 13 17.46 5.82 15.69
N ARG A 14 16.18 5.70 15.31
CA ARG A 14 15.06 6.27 16.08
C ARG A 14 14.87 5.60 17.43
N ALA A 15 15.05 4.28 17.51
CA ALA A 15 15.00 3.56 18.77
C ALA A 15 16.06 4.05 19.77
N GLN A 16 17.28 4.30 19.29
CA GLN A 16 18.37 4.85 20.11
C GLN A 16 18.08 6.28 20.56
N ALA A 17 17.61 7.14 19.65
CA ALA A 17 17.31 8.54 19.94
C ALA A 17 16.06 8.74 20.82
N ARG A 18 15.20 7.71 20.94
CA ARG A 18 13.90 7.78 21.65
C ARG A 18 13.01 8.93 21.18
N ALA A 19 13.09 9.29 19.90
CA ALA A 19 12.33 10.37 19.30
C ALA A 19 11.12 9.84 18.52
N PRO A 20 9.98 10.58 18.48
CA PRO A 20 8.88 10.25 17.60
C PRO A 20 9.33 10.31 16.13
N PHE A 21 8.69 9.53 15.29
CA PHE A 21 8.99 9.50 13.86
C PHE A 21 7.74 9.29 13.02
N PHE A 22 7.84 9.73 11.78
CA PHE A 22 7.00 9.30 10.67
C PHE A 22 7.93 8.69 9.63
N ALA A 23 7.57 7.52 9.09
CA ALA A 23 8.34 6.84 8.06
C ALA A 23 7.42 6.40 6.94
N TRP A 24 7.68 6.89 5.73
CA TRP A 24 7.09 6.40 4.50
C TRP A 24 8.09 5.48 3.81
N VAL A 25 7.74 4.20 3.67
CA VAL A 25 8.60 3.21 3.03
C VAL A 25 7.91 2.73 1.76
N HIS A 26 8.38 3.22 0.62
CA HIS A 26 7.89 2.80 -0.68
C HIS A 26 8.64 1.53 -1.12
N LEU A 27 7.91 0.42 -1.22
CA LEU A 27 8.37 -0.81 -1.86
C LEU A 27 7.85 -0.77 -3.29
N PHE A 28 8.76 -0.66 -4.26
CA PHE A 28 8.39 -0.47 -5.66
C PHE A 28 7.79 -1.74 -6.27
N ASP A 29 8.20 -2.92 -5.79
CA ASP A 29 7.69 -4.21 -6.27
C ASP A 29 6.38 -4.55 -5.53
N PRO A 30 5.38 -5.17 -6.18
CA PRO A 30 5.40 -5.59 -7.59
C PRO A 30 5.08 -4.44 -8.55
N HIS A 31 5.80 -4.34 -9.67
CA HIS A 31 5.53 -3.36 -10.72
C HIS A 31 6.18 -3.74 -12.06
N GLN A 32 5.53 -3.40 -13.18
CA GLN A 32 6.09 -3.64 -14.52
C GLN A 32 7.37 -2.82 -14.81
N PRO A 33 8.39 -3.36 -15.52
CA PRO A 33 8.51 -4.74 -15.98
C PRO A 33 8.80 -5.69 -14.81
N TYR A 34 8.05 -6.79 -14.71
CA TYR A 34 8.21 -7.74 -13.60
C TYR A 34 9.50 -8.54 -13.74
N VAL A 35 10.34 -8.49 -12.71
CA VAL A 35 11.63 -9.17 -12.64
C VAL A 35 11.57 -10.26 -11.59
N LEU A 36 11.99 -11.47 -11.97
CA LEU A 36 12.13 -12.55 -11.00
C LEU A 36 13.10 -12.15 -9.88
N PRO A 37 12.66 -12.15 -8.62
CA PRO A 37 13.54 -11.83 -7.49
C PRO A 37 14.73 -12.79 -7.45
N PRO A 38 15.91 -12.35 -6.96
CA PRO A 38 17.09 -13.19 -6.88
C PRO A 38 16.81 -14.51 -6.13
N GLY A 39 17.22 -15.64 -6.73
CA GLY A 39 17.02 -16.97 -6.16
C GLY A 39 15.64 -17.58 -6.41
N THR A 40 14.77 -16.93 -7.18
CA THR A 40 13.49 -17.51 -7.61
C THR A 40 13.73 -18.52 -8.73
N ALA A 41 13.40 -19.79 -8.48
CA ALA A 41 13.34 -20.82 -9.51
C ALA A 41 11.89 -20.99 -9.97
N THR A 42 11.63 -20.84 -11.26
CA THR A 42 10.31 -21.08 -11.86
C THR A 42 10.46 -21.69 -13.25
N THR A 43 9.50 -22.52 -13.64
CA THR A 43 9.35 -23.01 -15.02
C THR A 43 8.28 -22.23 -15.80
N ASP A 44 7.50 -21.41 -15.12
CA ASP A 44 6.52 -20.48 -15.69
C ASP A 44 7.11 -19.06 -15.62
N ASP A 45 7.34 -18.47 -16.79
CA ASP A 45 7.94 -17.14 -16.94
C ASP A 45 6.94 -16.08 -17.40
N SER A 46 5.64 -16.34 -17.24
CA SER A 46 4.59 -15.37 -17.53
C SER A 46 4.68 -14.14 -16.62
N ASP A 47 4.15 -13.01 -17.09
CA ASP A 47 4.04 -11.78 -16.29
C ASP A 47 3.30 -12.03 -14.96
N LEU A 48 2.26 -12.86 -14.97
CA LEU A 48 1.54 -13.24 -13.76
C LEU A 48 2.42 -14.03 -12.78
N ALA A 49 3.25 -14.96 -13.27
CA ALA A 49 4.18 -15.71 -12.43
C ALA A 49 5.26 -14.80 -11.83
N ARG A 50 5.78 -13.86 -12.63
CA ARG A 50 6.77 -12.85 -12.20
C ARG A 50 6.19 -11.88 -11.16
N TYR A 51 4.98 -11.36 -11.41
CA TYR A 51 4.23 -10.53 -10.46
C TYR A 51 4.04 -11.25 -9.12
N ARG A 52 3.59 -12.51 -9.15
CA ARG A 52 3.43 -13.31 -7.93
C ARG A 52 4.76 -13.52 -7.19
N ALA A 53 5.85 -13.71 -7.91
CA ALA A 53 7.18 -13.82 -7.30
C ALA A 53 7.60 -12.50 -6.63
N GLU A 54 7.34 -11.35 -7.27
CA GLU A 54 7.58 -10.04 -6.68
C GLU A 54 6.72 -9.79 -5.43
N VAL A 55 5.44 -10.18 -5.44
CA VAL A 55 4.57 -10.14 -4.24
C VAL A 55 5.21 -10.91 -3.08
N ILE A 56 5.70 -12.14 -3.33
CA ILE A 56 6.39 -12.94 -2.30
C ILE A 56 7.66 -12.21 -1.81
N TYR A 57 8.44 -11.63 -2.71
CA TYR A 57 9.64 -10.89 -2.33
C TYR A 57 9.32 -9.64 -1.50
N THR A 58 8.25 -8.92 -1.83
CA THR A 58 7.75 -7.76 -1.08
C THR A 58 7.27 -8.16 0.30
N ASP A 59 6.56 -9.29 0.44
CA ASP A 59 6.20 -9.85 1.75
C ASP A 59 7.44 -10.11 2.62
N LEU A 60 8.51 -10.69 2.05
CA LEU A 60 9.79 -10.89 2.76
C LEU A 60 10.41 -9.55 3.20
N GLN A 61 10.27 -8.48 2.41
CA GLN A 61 10.74 -7.15 2.79
C GLN A 61 9.90 -6.55 3.93
N ILE A 62 8.58 -6.70 3.89
CA ILE A 62 7.67 -6.28 4.96
C ILE A 62 8.03 -7.02 6.26
N ALA A 63 8.25 -8.33 6.20
CA ALA A 63 8.69 -9.13 7.35
C ALA A 63 10.02 -8.64 7.95
N ARG A 64 10.93 -8.08 7.14
CA ARG A 64 12.18 -7.45 7.65
C ARG A 64 11.90 -6.15 8.41
N LEU A 65 10.95 -5.33 7.94
CA LEU A 65 10.54 -4.09 8.62
C LEU A 65 9.87 -4.40 9.96
N PHE A 66 8.94 -5.37 9.99
CA PHE A 66 8.28 -5.81 11.23
C PHE A 66 9.30 -6.36 12.23
N ARG A 67 10.22 -7.22 11.80
CA ARG A 67 11.31 -7.71 12.67
C ARG A 67 12.17 -6.57 13.22
N ALA A 68 12.45 -5.52 12.44
CA ALA A 68 13.19 -4.36 12.93
C ALA A 68 12.39 -3.59 14.00
N LEU A 69 11.09 -3.38 13.79
CA LEU A 69 10.21 -2.77 14.81
C LEU A 69 10.17 -3.60 16.10
N GLU A 70 10.08 -4.93 16.00
CA GLU A 70 10.05 -5.85 17.15
C GLU A 70 11.37 -5.82 17.93
N THR A 71 12.49 -6.07 17.24
CA THR A 71 13.82 -6.16 17.86
C THR A 71 14.32 -4.85 18.45
N THR A 72 13.79 -3.71 17.99
CA THR A 72 14.06 -2.39 18.56
C THR A 72 13.06 -1.96 19.64
N GLY A 73 12.05 -2.79 19.93
CA GLY A 73 10.98 -2.48 20.89
C GLY A 73 10.09 -1.31 20.45
N LEU A 74 10.07 -0.99 19.16
CA LEU A 74 9.23 0.08 18.58
C LEU A 74 7.84 -0.42 18.22
N LEU A 75 7.66 -1.72 17.97
CA LEU A 75 6.41 -2.26 17.46
C LEU A 75 5.20 -1.89 18.35
N ASP A 76 5.32 -1.99 19.67
CA ASP A 76 4.19 -1.73 20.60
C ASP A 76 3.83 -0.25 20.78
N ARG A 77 4.53 0.65 20.09
CA ARG A 77 4.29 2.11 20.12
C ARG A 77 4.25 2.72 18.72
N THR A 78 4.08 1.89 17.70
CA THR A 78 4.05 2.32 16.30
C THR A 78 2.75 1.88 15.66
N ILE A 79 2.03 2.83 15.05
CA ILE A 79 0.95 2.56 14.11
C ILE A 79 1.61 2.16 12.78
N VAL A 80 1.23 1.01 12.23
CA VAL A 80 1.76 0.53 10.95
C VAL A 80 0.60 0.44 9.96
N VAL A 81 0.76 1.07 8.79
CA VAL A 81 -0.18 0.99 7.68
C VAL A 81 0.53 0.31 6.51
N VAL A 82 -0.07 -0.72 5.95
CA VAL A 82 0.40 -1.40 4.73
C VAL A 82 -0.72 -1.27 3.69
N THR A 83 -0.39 -0.74 2.53
CA THR A 83 -1.34 -0.55 1.42
C THR A 83 -0.62 -0.64 0.08
N ALA A 84 -1.39 -0.75 -1.00
CA ALA A 84 -0.93 -0.42 -2.35
C ALA A 84 -1.60 0.89 -2.83
N ASP A 85 -1.07 1.50 -3.87
CA ASP A 85 -1.63 2.67 -4.55
C ASP A 85 -2.65 2.29 -5.64
N HIS A 86 -2.40 1.18 -6.34
CA HIS A 86 -3.33 0.51 -7.24
C HIS A 86 -2.98 -0.98 -7.36
N GLY A 87 -3.75 -1.73 -8.15
CA GLY A 87 -3.44 -3.12 -8.55
C GLY A 87 -2.99 -3.21 -10.02
N ASP A 88 -3.02 -4.43 -10.57
CA ASP A 88 -2.63 -4.73 -11.95
C ASP A 88 -3.61 -5.75 -12.55
N GLU A 89 -3.89 -5.62 -13.84
CA GLU A 89 -4.76 -6.54 -14.60
C GLU A 89 -3.91 -7.55 -15.39
N PHE A 90 -4.36 -8.80 -15.44
CA PHE A 90 -3.71 -9.92 -16.15
C PHE A 90 -4.65 -10.58 -17.16
N GLY A 91 -5.40 -9.77 -17.91
CA GLY A 91 -6.37 -10.22 -18.92
C GLY A 91 -7.79 -10.41 -18.39
N ASP A 92 -8.06 -10.06 -17.13
CA ASP A 92 -9.34 -10.27 -16.44
C ASP A 92 -10.54 -9.69 -17.20
N HIS A 93 -10.37 -8.52 -17.80
CA HIS A 93 -11.35 -7.84 -18.66
C HIS A 93 -10.77 -7.49 -20.04
N GLY A 94 -9.76 -8.24 -20.47
CA GLY A 94 -9.04 -8.00 -21.73
C GLY A 94 -8.02 -6.86 -21.67
N GLY A 95 -7.84 -6.22 -20.51
CA GLY A 95 -6.75 -5.29 -20.24
C GLY A 95 -5.50 -6.00 -19.71
N GLN A 96 -4.39 -5.26 -19.67
CA GLN A 96 -3.15 -5.72 -19.09
C GLN A 96 -2.48 -4.55 -18.39
N TYR A 97 -1.83 -4.83 -17.26
CA TYR A 97 -1.21 -3.84 -16.38
C TYR A 97 -2.26 -2.87 -15.79
N HIS A 98 -1.87 -1.63 -15.49
CA HIS A 98 -2.69 -0.63 -14.80
C HIS A 98 -2.89 0.64 -15.64
N SER A 99 -3.65 1.60 -15.11
CA SER A 99 -3.98 2.89 -15.74
C SER A 99 -4.82 2.81 -17.03
N THR A 100 -5.57 1.73 -17.22
CA THR A 100 -6.41 1.53 -18.41
C THR A 100 -7.90 1.49 -18.11
N SER A 101 -8.28 1.06 -16.89
CA SER A 101 -9.67 0.89 -16.46
C SER A 101 -9.85 1.20 -14.96
N LEU A 102 -11.07 0.98 -14.46
CA LEU A 102 -11.43 1.14 -13.03
C LEU A 102 -12.04 -0.16 -12.48
N TYR A 103 -11.68 -1.31 -13.04
CA TYR A 103 -12.10 -2.60 -12.50
C TYR A 103 -11.44 -2.88 -11.15
N ASP A 104 -12.06 -3.76 -10.36
CA ASP A 104 -11.64 -4.06 -8.98
C ASP A 104 -10.17 -4.48 -8.91
N GLU A 105 -9.67 -5.21 -9.89
CA GLU A 105 -8.26 -5.66 -9.96
C GLU A 105 -7.27 -4.49 -9.98
N LEU A 106 -7.70 -3.28 -10.40
CA LEU A 106 -6.89 -2.07 -10.43
C LEU A 106 -7.12 -1.15 -9.23
N ILE A 107 -8.35 -1.07 -8.71
CA ILE A 107 -8.69 -0.05 -7.70
C ILE A 107 -8.91 -0.60 -6.30
N ARG A 108 -9.13 -1.91 -6.15
CA ARG A 108 -9.36 -2.55 -4.86
C ARG A 108 -8.05 -3.07 -4.27
N VAL A 109 -7.35 -2.17 -3.58
CA VAL A 109 -6.05 -2.44 -2.98
C VAL A 109 -6.14 -3.00 -1.55
N PRO A 110 -5.12 -3.75 -1.07
CA PRO A 110 -5.04 -4.12 0.34
C PRO A 110 -4.90 -2.87 1.22
N LEU A 111 -5.55 -2.86 2.38
CA LEU A 111 -5.32 -1.87 3.44
C LEU A 111 -5.30 -2.58 4.79
N ILE A 112 -4.12 -2.65 5.41
CA ILE A 112 -3.92 -3.25 6.73
C ILE A 112 -3.43 -2.14 7.67
N VAL A 113 -4.14 -1.95 8.79
CA VAL A 113 -3.79 -0.97 9.82
C VAL A 113 -3.56 -1.69 11.14
N ARG A 114 -2.30 -1.71 11.61
CA ARG A 114 -1.95 -2.17 12.96
C ARG A 114 -1.86 -0.98 13.90
N VAL A 115 -2.72 -0.95 14.92
CA VAL A 115 -2.66 0.02 16.01
C VAL A 115 -2.37 -0.72 17.32
N PRO A 116 -1.34 -0.35 18.09
CA PRO A 116 -1.08 -0.97 19.39
C PRO A 116 -2.32 -0.91 20.30
N GLY A 117 -2.67 -2.05 20.91
CA GLY A 117 -3.80 -2.17 21.84
C GLY A 117 -5.18 -2.36 21.19
N LEU A 118 -5.31 -2.33 19.85
CA LEU A 118 -6.56 -2.69 19.19
C LEU A 118 -6.57 -4.18 18.80
N PRO A 119 -7.70 -4.89 19.00
CA PRO A 119 -7.83 -6.28 18.57
C PRO A 119 -7.92 -6.38 17.04
N PRO A 120 -7.51 -7.52 16.45
CA PRO A 120 -7.65 -7.75 15.02
C PRO A 120 -9.13 -7.81 14.62
N ARG A 121 -9.44 -7.26 13.43
CA ARG A 121 -10.77 -7.37 12.81
C ARG A 121 -10.68 -7.27 11.29
N VAL A 122 -11.72 -7.75 10.63
CA VAL A 122 -11.97 -7.54 9.21
C VAL A 122 -13.04 -6.46 9.07
N VAL A 123 -12.88 -5.60 8.07
CA VAL A 123 -13.74 -4.45 7.77
C VAL A 123 -14.19 -4.61 6.33
N ASP A 124 -15.50 -4.74 6.13
CA ASP A 124 -16.08 -4.95 4.80
C ASP A 124 -16.56 -3.63 4.17
N GLU A 125 -16.64 -2.56 4.96
CA GLU A 125 -17.00 -1.23 4.50
C GLU A 125 -16.01 -0.71 3.45
N ALA A 126 -16.53 -0.21 2.34
CA ALA A 126 -15.72 0.47 1.33
C ALA A 126 -15.10 1.76 1.91
N VAL A 127 -13.79 1.89 1.73
CA VAL A 127 -12.96 3.01 2.19
C VAL A 127 -12.05 3.50 1.05
N SER A 128 -11.45 4.67 1.23
CA SER A 128 -10.55 5.28 0.25
C SER A 128 -9.12 5.38 0.79
N LEU A 129 -8.13 5.39 -0.09
CA LEU A 129 -6.75 5.75 0.26
C LEU A 129 -6.66 7.18 0.84
N LEU A 130 -7.60 8.06 0.48
CA LEU A 130 -7.73 9.41 1.07
C LEU A 130 -8.01 9.37 2.58
N ASP A 131 -8.57 8.26 3.09
CA ASP A 131 -8.91 8.10 4.50
C ASP A 131 -7.67 7.82 5.38
N ILE A 132 -6.53 7.40 4.79
CA ILE A 132 -5.33 7.01 5.55
C ILE A 132 -4.75 8.18 6.34
N ALA A 133 -4.56 9.34 5.70
CA ALA A 133 -3.96 10.51 6.33
C ALA A 133 -4.80 11.07 7.50
N PRO A 134 -6.12 11.33 7.36
CA PRO A 134 -6.94 11.77 8.48
C PRO A 134 -7.06 10.70 9.58
N THR A 135 -7.03 9.41 9.24
CA THR A 135 -6.99 8.33 10.24
C THR A 135 -5.73 8.38 11.09
N ALA A 136 -4.56 8.54 10.46
CA ALA A 136 -3.30 8.63 11.18
C ALA A 136 -3.27 9.83 12.14
N LEU A 137 -3.75 10.99 11.68
CA LEU A 137 -3.83 12.19 12.51
C LEU A 137 -4.78 12.03 13.70
N ASP A 138 -5.98 11.48 13.49
CA ASP A 138 -6.96 11.23 14.57
C ASP A 138 -6.47 10.18 15.59
N LEU A 139 -5.75 9.15 15.14
CA LEU A 139 -5.11 8.19 16.05
C LEU A 139 -4.01 8.85 16.90
N LEU A 140 -3.32 9.87 16.37
CA LEU A 140 -2.31 10.65 17.08
C LEU A 140 -2.88 11.82 17.89
N GLY A 141 -4.20 12.07 17.83
CA GLY A 141 -4.84 13.23 18.48
C GLY A 141 -4.50 14.58 17.83
N VAL A 142 -4.08 14.57 16.56
CA VAL A 142 -3.77 15.77 15.78
C VAL A 142 -4.98 16.12 14.90
N PRO A 143 -5.45 17.38 14.86
CA PRO A 143 -6.52 17.78 13.96
C PRO A 143 -6.12 17.61 12.50
N ALA A 144 -6.98 16.97 11.70
CA ALA A 144 -6.80 16.90 10.25
C ALA A 144 -7.08 18.27 9.61
N PRO A 145 -6.32 18.68 8.57
CA PRO A 145 -6.64 19.86 7.78
C PRO A 145 -8.03 19.76 7.16
N ALA A 146 -8.78 20.87 7.15
CA ALA A 146 -10.11 20.93 6.54
C ALA A 146 -10.12 20.68 5.01
N THR A 147 -8.93 20.75 4.38
CA THR A 147 -8.73 20.43 2.96
C THR A 147 -8.67 18.93 2.67
N PHE A 148 -8.58 18.07 3.70
CA PHE A 148 -8.61 16.63 3.49
C PHE A 148 -10.04 16.20 3.15
N GLU A 149 -10.18 15.48 2.03
CA GLU A 149 -11.48 14.98 1.56
C GLU A 149 -11.82 13.61 2.17
N GLY A 150 -10.80 12.87 2.59
CA GLY A 150 -10.96 11.62 3.34
C GLY A 150 -11.39 11.87 4.78
N ARG A 151 -11.64 10.78 5.50
CA ARG A 151 -12.11 10.80 6.89
C ARG A 151 -11.43 9.73 7.72
N SER A 152 -11.43 9.94 9.03
CA SER A 152 -10.84 8.95 9.94
C SER A 152 -11.63 7.63 9.93
N LEU A 153 -10.90 6.53 9.73
CA LEU A 153 -11.36 5.15 9.85
C LEU A 153 -11.32 4.64 11.30
N LYS A 154 -10.91 5.49 12.27
CA LYS A 154 -10.84 5.11 13.69
C LYS A 154 -12.12 4.47 14.26
N PRO A 155 -13.35 4.88 13.89
CA PRO A 155 -14.55 4.16 14.29
C PRO A 155 -14.55 2.71 13.79
N LEU A 156 -14.21 2.48 12.52
CA LEU A 156 -14.07 1.13 11.97
C LEU A 156 -12.99 0.35 12.72
N LEU A 157 -11.83 0.94 13.01
CA LEU A 157 -10.76 0.26 13.76
C LEU A 157 -11.21 -0.19 15.17
N ARG A 158 -12.21 0.49 15.75
CA ARG A 158 -12.78 0.18 17.07
C ARG A 158 -14.05 -0.65 17.04
N GLY A 159 -14.56 -0.99 15.85
CA GLY A 159 -15.85 -1.67 15.70
C GLY A 159 -17.04 -0.79 16.08
N GLU A 160 -16.87 0.53 15.99
CA GLU A 160 -17.92 1.52 16.23
C GLU A 160 -18.68 1.82 14.94
N PRO A 161 -19.92 2.35 15.02
CA PRO A 161 -20.70 2.72 13.85
C PRO A 161 -19.94 3.67 12.92
N PHE A 162 -19.98 3.36 11.62
CA PHE A 162 -19.36 4.16 10.58
C PHE A 162 -20.37 4.45 9.47
N ALA A 163 -20.62 5.72 9.20
CA ALA A 163 -21.52 6.10 8.13
C ALA A 163 -20.83 5.90 6.78
N ALA A 164 -21.06 4.78 6.09
CA ALA A 164 -20.49 4.55 4.77
C ALA A 164 -20.81 5.71 3.78
N LYS A 165 -19.88 5.99 2.88
CA LYS A 165 -20.02 6.96 1.78
C LYS A 165 -19.62 6.26 0.50
N ALA A 166 -20.09 6.79 -0.63
CA ALA A 166 -19.57 6.36 -1.93
C ALA A 166 -18.06 6.61 -1.98
N VAL A 167 -17.33 5.63 -2.49
CA VAL A 167 -15.91 5.78 -2.83
C VAL A 167 -15.85 6.17 -4.30
N HIS A 168 -15.06 7.20 -4.58
CA HIS A 168 -14.87 7.71 -5.93
C HIS A 168 -13.47 7.33 -6.43
N ALA A 169 -13.41 6.89 -7.68
CA ALA A 169 -12.17 6.65 -8.41
C ALA A 169 -12.30 7.30 -9.78
N GLU A 170 -11.23 7.94 -10.24
CA GLU A 170 -11.20 8.65 -11.50
C GLU A 170 -10.00 8.18 -12.32
N ILE A 171 -10.20 8.04 -13.62
CA ILE A 171 -9.13 7.82 -14.57
C ILE A 171 -9.17 8.93 -15.62
N ALA A 172 -8.03 9.57 -15.83
CA ALA A 172 -7.89 10.63 -16.83
C ALA A 172 -7.01 10.12 -17.97
N TYR A 173 -7.60 9.91 -19.15
CA TYR A 173 -6.82 9.63 -20.35
C TYR A 173 -6.13 10.91 -20.83
N LYS A 174 -4.82 11.04 -20.55
CA LYS A 174 -3.98 12.06 -21.21
C LYS A 174 -3.69 11.59 -22.64
N ASP A 175 -4.49 12.05 -23.60
CA ASP A 175 -4.17 12.10 -25.04
C ASP A 175 -3.37 10.91 -25.63
N PHE A 176 -4.04 9.83 -26.03
CA PHE A 176 -3.54 8.86 -27.02
C PHE A 176 -3.52 9.45 -28.46
N HIS A 177 -3.23 10.75 -28.61
CA HIS A 177 -3.29 11.50 -29.88
C HIS A 177 -1.94 11.75 -30.56
N ARG A 178 -0.88 11.01 -30.23
CA ARG A 178 0.38 11.04 -31.01
C ARG A 178 0.99 9.65 -31.16
N GLN A 179 0.50 8.90 -32.16
CA GLN A 179 1.29 8.10 -33.11
C GLN A 179 0.37 7.12 -33.88
N TYR A 180 -0.29 7.61 -34.92
CA TYR A 180 -0.50 6.80 -36.11
C TYR A 180 0.26 7.50 -37.23
N ALA A 181 1.43 6.95 -37.58
CA ALA A 181 2.09 7.29 -38.82
C ALA A 181 1.11 6.93 -39.95
N ARG A 182 0.92 7.86 -40.89
CA ARG A 182 0.24 7.55 -42.15
C ARG A 182 0.96 6.38 -42.80
N ILE A 183 0.23 5.32 -43.06
CA ILE A 183 0.61 4.35 -44.08
C ILE A 183 -0.25 4.73 -45.29
N GLU A 184 0.40 5.23 -46.34
CA GLU A 184 -0.15 5.23 -47.70
C GLU A 184 -0.22 3.79 -48.22
#